data_AF-A0A9D6MXT3-F1
#
_entry.id   AF-A0A9D6MXT3-F1
#
_cell.length_a   1.000
_cell.length_b   1.000
_cell.length_c   1.000
_cell.angle_alpha   90.00
_cell.angle_beta   90.00
_cell.angle_gamma   90.00
#
_symmetry.space_group_name_H-M   'P 1'
#
loop_
_entity.id
_entity.type
_entity.pdbx_description
1 polymer ?
#
loop_
_entity_poly.entity_id
_entity_poly.type
_entity_poly.pdbx_seq_one_letter_code
_entity_poly.pdbx_strand_id
1 'polypeptide(L)'
;MPRKTNTEKKDRAGRGRSTMEKRTPRPKPKIDFTVDALDFKNTTLLRQFVTDQGRILPRKYTGLPAHYQRALNRAIKRARQMLLMR
;
A
#
# COMPACT_ATOMS: atom_id res chain seq x y z
N MET A 1 -33.13 -8.20 -42.75
CA MET A 1 -33.66 -8.57 -41.41
C MET A 1 -33.54 -7.37 -40.48
N PRO A 2 -34.59 -6.96 -39.74
CA PRO A 2 -34.52 -5.83 -38.81
C PRO A 2 -33.64 -6.16 -37.60
N ARG A 3 -32.79 -5.22 -37.18
CA ARG A 3 -31.96 -5.34 -35.96
C ARG A 3 -32.86 -5.32 -34.73
N LYS A 4 -32.79 -6.35 -33.89
CA LYS A 4 -33.42 -6.37 -32.57
C LYS A 4 -32.77 -5.29 -31.70
N THR A 5 -33.40 -4.12 -31.59
CA THR A 5 -33.11 -3.15 -30.54
C THR A 5 -33.73 -3.69 -29.25
N ASN A 6 -32.92 -4.35 -28.42
CA ASN A 6 -33.38 -4.77 -27.10
C ASN A 6 -33.49 -3.53 -26.22
N THR A 7 -34.66 -2.91 -26.20
CA THR A 7 -35.04 -1.80 -25.32
C THR A 7 -35.73 -2.31 -24.06
N GLU A 8 -35.17 -3.32 -23.40
CA GLU A 8 -35.71 -3.82 -22.14
C GLU A 8 -34.59 -3.97 -21.11
N LYS A 9 -34.40 -2.89 -20.35
CA LYS A 9 -33.61 -2.87 -19.12
C LYS A 9 -34.40 -3.69 -18.09
N LYS A 10 -34.14 -4.99 -18.04
CA LYS A 10 -34.73 -5.86 -17.02
C LYS A 10 -34.04 -5.55 -15.69
N ASP A 11 -34.78 -4.90 -14.78
CA ASP A 11 -34.37 -4.64 -13.41
C ASP A 11 -33.95 -5.95 -12.72
N ARG A 12 -32.65 -6.23 -12.70
CA ARG A 12 -32.06 -7.26 -11.84
C ARG A 12 -31.86 -6.68 -10.44
N ALA A 13 -32.98 -6.37 -9.79
CA ALA A 13 -33.04 -6.29 -8.35
C ALA A 13 -32.82 -7.71 -7.81
N GLY A 14 -31.72 -7.92 -7.08
CA GLY A 14 -31.47 -9.19 -6.39
C GLY A 14 -30.03 -9.72 -6.47
N ARG A 15 -29.07 -8.95 -5.95
CA ARG A 15 -27.91 -9.58 -5.29
C ARG A 15 -27.86 -9.05 -3.88
N GLY A 16 -28.08 -9.96 -2.94
CA GLY A 16 -28.22 -9.68 -1.52
C GLY A 16 -27.20 -8.67 -1.04
N ARG A 17 -27.72 -7.65 -0.39
CA ARG A 17 -27.00 -6.75 0.51
C ARG A 17 -26.31 -7.68 1.51
N SER A 18 -25.04 -8.03 1.29
CA SER A 18 -24.29 -8.71 2.33
C SER A 18 -24.35 -7.78 3.53
N THR A 19 -24.88 -8.27 4.64
CA THR A 19 -24.73 -7.63 5.93
C THR A 19 -23.24 -7.43 6.10
N MET A 20 -22.79 -6.20 5.83
CA MET A 20 -21.39 -5.81 5.88
C MET A 20 -21.01 -5.92 7.36
N GLU A 21 -20.58 -7.11 7.75
CA GLU A 21 -20.01 -7.36 9.06
C GLU A 21 -18.96 -6.27 9.23
N LYS A 22 -19.20 -5.35 10.18
CA LYS A 22 -18.34 -4.20 10.43
C LYS A 22 -17.00 -4.76 10.89
N ARG A 23 -16.10 -5.00 9.94
CA ARG A 23 -14.75 -5.52 10.22
C ARG A 23 -14.15 -4.57 11.22
N THR A 24 -13.82 -5.10 12.40
CA THR A 24 -13.18 -4.30 13.44
C THR A 24 -11.92 -3.66 12.85
N PRO A 25 -11.73 -2.34 13.00
CA PRO A 25 -10.55 -1.67 12.47
C PRO A 25 -9.29 -2.31 13.07
N ARG A 26 -8.33 -2.70 12.23
CA ARG A 26 -7.03 -3.14 12.75
C ARG A 26 -6.40 -2.00 13.56
N PRO A 27 -5.84 -2.28 14.73
CA PRO A 27 -5.16 -1.26 15.53
C PRO A 27 -4.03 -0.63 14.70
N LYS A 28 -3.90 0.69 14.80
CA LYS A 28 -2.83 1.41 14.10
C LYS A 28 -1.50 1.05 14.78
N PRO A 29 -0.47 0.67 14.03
CA PRO A 29 0.87 0.47 14.58
C PRO A 29 1.34 1.78 15.22
N LYS A 30 2.10 1.69 16.32
CA LYS A 30 2.88 2.82 16.82
C LYS A 30 4.04 3.06 15.85
N ILE A 31 4.30 4.32 15.55
CA ILE A 31 5.36 4.73 14.62
C ILE A 31 6.23 5.72 15.37
N ASP A 32 7.53 5.42 15.42
CA ASP A 32 8.48 6.19 16.22
C ASP A 32 9.10 7.37 15.45
N PHE A 33 8.78 7.50 14.16
CA PHE A 33 9.33 8.51 13.25
C PHE A 33 8.26 9.20 12.41
N THR A 34 8.55 10.43 11.97
CA THR A 34 7.69 11.23 11.09
C THR A 34 7.89 10.85 9.62
N VAL A 35 6.94 11.24 8.76
CA VAL A 35 7.07 11.01 7.31
C VAL A 35 8.30 11.72 6.72
N ASP A 36 8.67 12.88 7.25
CA ASP A 36 9.81 13.67 6.77
C ASP A 36 11.15 13.00 7.07
N ALA A 37 11.21 12.16 8.12
CA ALA A 37 12.39 11.38 8.42
C ALA A 37 12.68 10.28 7.37
N LEU A 38 11.69 9.92 6.53
CA LEU A 38 11.82 9.00 5.39
C LEU A 38 12.41 9.70 4.16
N ASP A 39 13.53 10.39 4.32
CA ASP A 39 14.29 10.93 3.20
C ASP A 39 15.34 9.93 2.70
N PHE A 40 15.68 10.00 1.41
CA PHE A 40 16.66 9.12 0.77
C PHE A 40 18.09 9.31 1.31
N LYS A 41 18.35 10.46 1.95
CA LYS A 41 19.64 10.76 2.60
C LYS A 41 19.80 10.03 3.93
N ASN A 42 18.71 9.64 4.58
CA ASN A 42 18.74 8.99 5.88
C ASN A 42 18.90 7.48 5.74
N THR A 43 20.09 7.04 5.31
CA THR A 43 20.37 5.62 5.03
C THR A 43 20.28 4.74 6.28
N THR A 44 20.60 5.28 7.46
CA THR A 44 20.53 4.56 8.74
C THR A 44 19.13 4.04 9.03
N LEU A 45 18.12 4.90 8.86
CA LEU A 45 16.72 4.52 9.05
C LEU A 45 16.26 3.57 7.92
N LEU A 46 16.56 3.90 6.66
CA LEU A 46 16.11 3.09 5.52
C LEU A 46 16.66 1.66 5.53
N ARG A 47 17.89 1.46 6.05
CA ARG A 47 18.54 0.15 6.13
C ARG A 47 17.81 -0.82 7.05
N GLN A 48 17.08 -0.34 8.06
CA GLN A 48 16.27 -1.17 8.95
C GLN A 48 15.07 -1.82 8.22
N PHE A 49 14.64 -1.24 7.09
CA PHE A 49 13.48 -1.69 6.33
C PHE A 49 13.84 -2.50 5.08
N VAL A 50 15.10 -2.91 4.97
CA VAL A 50 15.64 -3.68 3.84
C VAL A 50 16.34 -4.91 4.40
N THR A 51 16.23 -6.04 3.69
CA THR A 51 16.96 -7.26 4.04
C THR A 51 18.45 -7.11 3.73
N ASP A 52 19.29 -8.01 4.25
CA ASP A 52 20.73 -8.03 3.95
C ASP A 52 21.03 -8.10 2.45
N GLN A 53 20.13 -8.73 1.69
CA GLN A 53 20.19 -8.88 0.24
C GLN A 53 19.71 -7.64 -0.54
N GLY A 54 19.31 -6.55 0.13
CA GLY A 54 18.77 -5.39 -0.55
C GLY A 54 17.32 -5.57 -1.02
N ARG A 55 16.51 -6.45 -0.41
CA ARG A 55 15.07 -6.53 -0.74
C ARG A 55 14.28 -5.67 0.25
N ILE A 56 13.36 -4.85 -0.25
CA ILE A 56 12.51 -4.01 0.61
C ILE A 56 11.54 -4.91 1.38
N LEU A 57 11.47 -4.74 2.70
CA LEU A 57 10.58 -5.54 3.54
C LEU A 57 9.10 -5.26 3.20
N PRO A 58 8.30 -6.32 2.95
CA PRO A 58 6.88 -6.16 2.74
C PRO A 58 6.17 -5.56 3.94
N ARG A 59 5.06 -4.85 3.68
CA ARG A 59 4.21 -4.22 4.72
C ARG A 59 3.76 -5.18 5.83
N LYS A 60 3.58 -6.47 5.52
CA LYS A 60 3.19 -7.49 6.50
C LYS A 60 4.22 -7.70 7.62
N TYR A 61 5.49 -7.37 7.37
CA TYR A 61 6.57 -7.45 8.34
C TYR A 61 6.88 -6.09 8.98
N THR A 62 6.85 -5.01 8.20
CA THR A 62 7.12 -3.66 8.72
C THR A 62 5.99 -3.09 9.57
N GLY A 63 4.76 -3.59 9.41
CA GLY A 63 3.59 -3.13 10.14
C GLY A 63 3.10 -1.73 9.74
N LEU A 64 3.87 -0.95 8.97
CA LEU A 64 3.63 0.45 8.67
C LEU A 64 2.27 0.69 7.97
N PRO A 65 1.62 1.85 8.19
CA PRO A 65 0.47 2.25 7.39
C PRO A 65 0.83 2.38 5.90
N ALA A 66 -0.17 2.27 5.05
CA ALA A 66 0.04 2.26 3.59
C ALA A 66 0.72 3.54 3.07
N HIS A 67 0.48 4.71 3.68
CA HIS A 67 1.12 5.96 3.28
C HIS A 67 2.61 6.00 3.62
N TYR A 68 2.99 5.57 4.83
CA TYR A 68 4.40 5.42 5.22
C TYR A 68 5.13 4.41 4.33
N GLN A 69 4.53 3.24 4.07
CA GLN A 69 5.17 2.23 3.21
C GLN A 69 5.42 2.76 1.79
N ARG A 70 4.50 3.56 1.22
CA ARG A 70 4.69 4.18 -0.09
C ARG A 70 5.81 5.22 -0.09
N ALA A 71 5.89 6.06 0.95
CA ALA A 71 6.97 7.04 1.12
C ALA A 71 8.32 6.34 1.25
N LEU A 72 8.41 5.33 2.12
CA LEU A 72 9.58 4.50 2.33
C LEU A 72 10.08 3.84 1.03
N ASN A 73 9.16 3.23 0.26
CA ASN A 73 9.52 2.62 -1.02
C ASN A 73 10.10 3.64 -2.02
N ARG A 74 9.61 4.89 -2.03
CA ARG A 74 10.15 5.96 -2.89
C ARG A 74 11.53 6.40 -2.42
N ALA A 75 11.71 6.59 -1.11
CA ALA A 75 12.97 6.99 -0.51
C ALA A 75 14.07 5.95 -0.80
N ILE A 76 13.80 4.65 -0.56
CA ILE A 76 14.76 3.57 -0.84
C ILE A 76 15.13 3.51 -2.32
N LYS A 77 14.14 3.63 -3.23
CA LYS A 77 14.42 3.63 -4.68
C LYS A 77 15.32 4.79 -5.09
N ARG A 78 15.09 5.99 -4.55
CA ARG A 78 15.96 7.15 -4.80
C ARG A 78 17.36 6.93 -4.22
N ALA A 79 17.46 6.42 -2.99
CA ALA A 79 18.75 6.15 -2.35
C ALA A 79 19.59 5.14 -3.15
N ARG A 80 18.95 4.15 -3.78
CA ARG A 80 19.62 3.20 -4.69
C ARG A 80 20.12 3.83 -5.98
N GLN A 81 19.32 4.69 -6.59
CA GLN A 81 19.72 5.43 -7.80
C GLN A 81 20.93 6.32 -7.52
N MET A 82 21.02 6.86 -6.30
CA MET A 82 22.13 7.71 -5.84
C MET A 82 23.31 6.90 -5.24
N LEU A 83 23.31 5.57 -5.34
CA LEU A 83 24.36 4.68 -4.80
C LEU A 83 24.61 4.82 -3.27
N LEU A 84 23.64 5.35 -2.51
CA LEU A 84 23.76 5.54 -1.06
C LEU A 84 23.50 4.23 -0.28
N MET A 85 22.71 3.32 -0.83
CA MET A 85 22.40 2.02 -0.24
C MET A 85 22.09 0.98 -1.32
N ARG A 86 22.19 -0.31 -0.96
CA ARG A 86 21.82 -1.44 -1.83
C ARG A 86 20.31 -1.70 -1.92
#